data_AF-A0A098EXU8-F1
#
_entry.id   AF-A0A098EXU8-F1
#
_cell.length_a   1.000
_cell.length_b   1.000
_cell.length_c   1.000
_cell.angle_alpha   90.00
_cell.angle_beta   90.00
_cell.angle_gamma   90.00
#
_symmetry.space_group_name_H-M   'P 1'
#
loop_
_entity.id
_entity.type
_entity.pdbx_description
1 polymer ?
#
loop_
_entity_poly.entity_id
_entity_poly.type
_entity_poly.pdbx_seq_one_letter_code
_entity_poly.pdbx_strand_id
1 'polypeptide(L)'
;MNKYFMLFVVLLIVLGLLLFSVNTENTATNASATDLTKATSKVNDIQTENIVMMEILKRGLRDYNEVVDAVANHLETRVSIEVYTVLKGDDKSASMKAIEIKEKAIQIITNNKSIKIPKDRYFIYVYDHNGDDLIESEYDDALIPEIHSFGKKLTNKIPRDYSKAMALKNGDITPTSITKKQRDKIERFMENVKNKKPDFIRFTQFTSFGHAVITEYQFNGKLIYYRSDSSRDKLGQLRKGKSDVYEDYCKQLVPDSIKSYLTNCLKSKTIEF
;
A
#
# COMPACT_ATOMS: atom_id res chain seq x y z
N MET A 1 33.63 21.38 -2.96
CA MET A 1 32.21 21.79 -3.06
C MET A 1 32.02 22.59 -4.34
N ASN A 2 31.25 22.04 -5.26
CA ASN A 2 31.32 22.38 -6.67
C ASN A 2 30.33 23.51 -7.03
N LYS A 3 30.83 24.67 -7.48
CA LYS A 3 30.03 25.86 -7.87
C LYS A 3 28.98 25.58 -8.95
N TYR A 4 29.10 24.45 -9.64
CA TYR A 4 28.17 24.01 -10.69
C TYR A 4 26.84 23.45 -10.16
N PHE A 5 26.77 22.97 -8.92
CA PHE A 5 25.53 22.42 -8.36
C PHE A 5 24.50 23.54 -8.07
N MET A 6 24.96 24.72 -7.65
CA MET A 6 24.07 25.84 -7.34
C MET A 6 23.50 26.51 -8.59
N LEU A 7 24.24 26.50 -9.71
CA LEU A 7 23.75 27.05 -10.98
C LEU A 7 22.64 26.18 -11.60
N PHE A 8 22.69 24.85 -11.39
CA PHE A 8 21.71 23.91 -11.93
C PHE A 8 20.35 23.98 -11.20
N VAL A 9 20.37 24.25 -9.89
CA VAL A 9 19.14 24.41 -9.09
C VAL A 9 18.42 25.72 -9.42
N VAL A 10 19.16 26.82 -9.67
CA VAL A 10 18.54 28.10 -10.05
C VAL A 10 17.94 28.04 -11.46
N LEU A 11 18.56 27.32 -12.39
CA LEU A 11 18.04 27.18 -13.76
C LEU A 11 16.72 26.39 -13.81
N LEU A 12 16.55 25.38 -12.95
CA LEU A 12 15.30 24.60 -12.85
C LEU A 12 14.14 25.40 -12.24
N ILE A 13 14.42 26.32 -11.31
CA ILE A 13 13.39 27.18 -10.71
C ILE A 13 12.89 28.22 -11.72
N VAL A 14 13.78 28.78 -12.55
CA VAL A 14 13.39 29.74 -13.59
C VAL A 14 12.64 29.07 -14.75
N LEU A 15 12.99 27.83 -15.11
CA LEU A 15 12.26 27.06 -16.12
C LEU A 15 10.87 26.63 -15.64
N GLY A 16 10.72 26.33 -14.35
CA GLY A 16 9.43 26.01 -13.73
C GLY A 16 8.46 27.19 -13.67
N LEU A 17 8.98 28.42 -13.54
CA LEU A 17 8.17 29.65 -13.56
C LEU A 17 7.74 30.09 -14.96
N LEU A 18 8.49 29.72 -16.01
CA LEU A 18 8.15 30.06 -17.40
C LEU A 18 7.11 29.11 -18.03
N LEU A 19 6.93 27.91 -17.48
CA LEU A 19 5.90 26.95 -17.96
C LEU A 19 4.48 27.22 -17.43
N PHE A 20 4.30 28.24 -16.58
CA PHE A 20 2.97 28.65 -16.08
C PHE A 20 2.28 29.76 -16.89
N SER A 21 2.91 30.26 -17.95
CA SER A 21 2.28 31.19 -18.89
C SER A 21 2.10 30.51 -20.23
N VAL A 22 0.96 29.88 -20.48
CA VAL A 22 0.24 29.86 -21.78
C VAL A 22 -1.15 29.22 -21.60
N ASN A 23 -2.16 29.98 -22.05
CA ASN A 23 -3.52 29.62 -22.47
C ASN A 23 -4.59 29.28 -21.42
N THR A 24 -5.17 30.33 -20.83
CA THR A 24 -6.62 30.35 -20.55
C THR A 24 -7.36 30.98 -21.74
N GLU A 25 -7.77 30.16 -22.70
CA GLU A 25 -8.93 30.47 -23.54
C GLU A 25 -10.14 29.69 -23.01
N ASN A 26 -11.12 30.47 -22.56
CA ASN A 26 -12.54 30.18 -22.38
C ASN A 26 -13.01 28.72 -22.48
N THR A 27 -13.22 28.10 -21.32
CA THR A 27 -14.50 27.42 -21.00
C THR A 27 -14.73 27.51 -19.49
N ALA A 28 -15.25 28.66 -19.05
CA ALA A 28 -15.72 28.83 -17.68
C ALA A 28 -16.96 27.94 -17.46
N THR A 29 -16.76 26.81 -16.77
CA THR A 29 -17.84 26.16 -16.02
C THR A 29 -17.84 26.78 -14.63
N ASN A 30 -19.02 27.29 -14.24
CA ASN A 30 -19.26 28.02 -13.00
C ASN A 30 -18.99 27.15 -11.76
N ALA A 31 -17.75 27.12 -11.27
CA ALA A 31 -17.48 26.84 -9.86
C ALA A 31 -17.75 28.13 -9.07
N SER A 32 -18.60 28.06 -8.05
CA SER A 32 -18.96 29.24 -7.26
C SER A 32 -17.71 29.78 -6.53
N ALA A 33 -17.56 31.10 -6.42
CA ALA A 33 -16.45 31.72 -5.69
C ALA A 33 -16.33 31.24 -4.22
N THR A 34 -17.45 30.77 -3.66
CA THR A 34 -17.57 30.08 -2.37
C THR A 34 -16.89 28.71 -2.32
N ASP A 35 -16.88 27.95 -3.42
CA ASP A 35 -16.22 26.64 -3.48
C ASP A 35 -14.70 26.78 -3.61
N LEU A 36 -14.24 27.82 -4.35
CA LEU A 36 -12.83 28.11 -4.51
C LEU A 36 -12.19 28.61 -3.19
N THR A 37 -12.90 29.46 -2.43
CA THR A 37 -12.44 29.93 -1.12
C THR A 37 -12.41 28.81 -0.08
N LYS A 38 -13.38 27.89 -0.10
CA LYS A 38 -13.40 26.71 0.77
C LYS A 38 -12.27 25.72 0.44
N ALA A 39 -11.98 25.49 -0.84
CA ALA A 39 -10.86 24.66 -1.26
C ALA A 39 -9.51 25.24 -0.82
N THR A 40 -9.30 26.55 -0.99
CA THR A 40 -8.06 27.23 -0.56
C THR A 40 -7.88 27.20 0.96
N SER A 41 -8.94 27.37 1.75
CA SER A 41 -8.85 27.25 3.21
C SER A 41 -8.43 25.85 3.66
N LYS A 42 -8.99 24.81 3.03
CA LYS A 42 -8.66 23.40 3.32
C LYS A 42 -7.22 23.03 2.97
N VAL A 43 -6.67 23.62 1.90
CA VAL A 43 -5.26 23.42 1.51
C VAL A 43 -4.30 24.05 2.53
N ASN A 44 -4.62 25.24 3.03
CA ASN A 44 -3.81 25.93 4.04
C ASN A 44 -3.82 25.22 5.41
N ASP A 45 -4.97 24.66 5.80
CA ASP A 45 -5.09 23.88 7.03
C ASP A 45 -4.24 22.59 6.96
N ILE A 46 -4.27 21.89 5.82
CA ILE A 46 -3.47 20.67 5.60
C ILE A 46 -1.97 20.98 5.61
N GLN A 47 -1.53 22.09 5.01
CA GLN A 47 -0.13 22.49 5.04
C GLN A 47 0.33 22.82 6.46
N THR A 48 -0.52 23.47 7.25
CA THR A 48 -0.20 23.82 8.64
C THR A 48 -0.10 22.58 9.54
N GLU A 49 -1.04 21.64 9.42
CA GLU A 49 -0.98 20.36 10.16
C GLU A 49 0.26 19.54 9.81
N ASN A 50 0.68 19.56 8.53
CA ASN A 50 1.92 18.92 8.09
C ASN A 50 3.15 19.51 8.77
N ILE A 51 3.29 20.84 8.75
CA ILE A 51 4.45 21.53 9.35
C ILE A 51 4.55 21.17 10.83
N VAL A 52 3.43 21.26 11.56
CA VAL A 52 3.38 20.95 13.00
C VAL A 52 3.76 19.49 13.27
N MET A 53 3.18 18.54 12.54
CA MET A 53 3.50 17.13 12.69
C MET A 53 4.98 16.85 12.40
N MET A 54 5.53 17.51 11.37
CA MET A 54 6.93 17.35 10.99
C MET A 54 7.90 17.88 12.03
N GLU A 55 7.63 19.05 12.60
CA GLU A 55 8.45 19.59 13.69
C GLU A 55 8.43 18.68 14.92
N ILE A 56 7.25 18.15 15.26
CA ILE A 56 7.08 17.21 16.38
C ILE A 56 7.88 15.93 16.14
N LEU A 57 7.78 15.34 14.94
CA LEU A 57 8.52 14.13 14.56
C LEU A 57 10.03 14.36 14.57
N LYS A 58 10.50 15.40 13.88
CA LYS A 58 11.93 15.74 13.85
C LYS A 58 12.48 16.01 15.23
N ARG A 59 11.69 16.60 16.15
CA ARG A 59 12.10 16.81 17.54
C ARG A 59 12.15 15.53 18.35
N GLY A 60 11.14 14.67 18.21
CA GLY A 60 11.05 13.42 18.98
C GLY A 60 12.02 12.35 18.53
N LEU A 61 12.52 12.42 17.29
CA LEU A 61 13.51 11.50 16.73
C LEU A 61 14.97 11.99 16.86
N ARG A 62 15.23 13.15 17.48
CA ARG A 62 16.60 13.71 17.60
C ARG A 62 17.59 12.82 18.33
N ASP A 63 17.11 11.95 19.20
CA ASP A 63 17.97 11.04 19.97
C ASP A 63 18.47 9.85 19.12
N TYR A 64 17.94 9.69 17.90
CA TYR A 64 18.40 8.69 16.94
C TYR A 64 19.39 9.34 15.98
N ASN A 65 20.68 9.17 16.26
CA ASN A 65 21.77 9.69 15.42
C ASN A 65 21.72 9.16 13.99
N GLU A 66 21.02 8.04 13.77
CA GLU A 66 20.86 7.43 12.47
C GLU A 66 19.83 8.15 11.59
N VAL A 67 18.92 8.95 12.18
CA VAL A 67 17.86 9.67 11.45
C VAL A 67 18.44 10.96 10.85
N VAL A 68 18.39 11.04 9.52
CA VAL A 68 18.83 12.19 8.73
C VAL A 68 17.71 13.20 8.58
N ASP A 69 16.53 12.72 8.21
CA ASP A 69 15.37 13.56 8.03
C ASP A 69 14.07 12.78 8.23
N ALA A 70 12.98 13.51 8.38
CA ALA A 70 11.65 12.99 8.22
C ALA A 70 10.86 13.92 7.30
N VAL A 71 9.95 13.36 6.49
CA VAL A 71 9.02 14.09 5.63
C VAL A 71 7.63 13.48 5.76
N ALA A 72 6.58 14.29 5.61
CA ALA A 72 5.21 13.78 5.53
C ALA A 72 4.54 14.24 4.24
N ASN A 73 3.88 13.30 3.59
CA ASN A 73 3.14 13.47 2.35
C ASN A 73 1.66 13.14 2.61
N HIS A 74 0.81 14.17 2.51
CA HIS A 74 -0.64 13.98 2.57
C HIS A 74 -1.18 13.53 1.22
N LEU A 75 -1.77 12.35 1.21
CA LEU A 75 -2.60 11.84 0.14
C LEU A 75 -4.06 11.94 0.58
N GLU A 76 -5.00 11.90 -0.37
CA GLU A 76 -6.42 12.15 -0.09
C GLU A 76 -6.99 11.32 1.07
N THR A 77 -6.51 10.10 1.24
CA THR A 77 -7.00 9.14 2.24
C THR A 77 -5.97 8.75 3.30
N ARG A 78 -4.71 9.17 3.18
CA ARG A 78 -3.63 8.72 4.06
C ARG A 78 -2.50 9.74 4.18
N VAL A 79 -1.72 9.61 5.25
CA VAL A 79 -0.52 10.40 5.48
C VAL A 79 0.68 9.45 5.47
N SER A 80 1.52 9.59 4.44
CA SER A 80 2.81 8.90 4.37
C SER A 80 3.82 9.70 5.15
N ILE A 81 4.63 9.05 5.98
CA ILE A 81 5.71 9.64 6.76
C ILE A 81 6.95 8.85 6.41
N GLU A 82 7.94 9.55 5.88
CA GLU A 82 9.16 8.98 5.33
C GLU A 82 10.30 9.42 6.22
N VAL A 83 10.91 8.49 6.93
CA VAL A 83 12.05 8.74 7.81
C VAL A 83 13.30 8.25 7.10
N TYR A 84 14.18 9.17 6.74
CA TYR A 84 15.42 8.87 6.04
C TYR A 84 16.54 8.65 7.03
N THR A 85 17.33 7.59 6.85
CA THR A 85 18.38 7.19 7.79
C THR A 85 19.72 6.94 7.10
N VAL A 86 20.81 6.90 7.88
CA VAL A 86 22.14 6.45 7.42
C VAL A 86 22.36 4.94 7.57
N LEU A 87 21.30 4.19 7.91
CA LEU A 87 21.37 2.73 8.05
C LEU A 87 21.70 2.06 6.70
N LYS A 88 22.11 0.80 6.76
CA LYS A 88 22.45 -0.03 5.59
C LYS A 88 21.44 -1.16 5.45
N GLY A 89 20.76 -1.25 4.31
CA GLY A 89 19.62 -2.15 4.13
C GLY A 89 19.87 -3.65 4.15
N ASP A 90 21.11 -4.10 4.03
CA ASP A 90 21.48 -5.53 4.01
C ASP A 90 21.79 -6.11 5.41
N ASP A 91 21.71 -5.32 6.48
CA ASP A 91 22.01 -5.74 7.85
C ASP A 91 20.75 -5.95 8.69
N LYS A 92 20.63 -7.15 9.30
CA LYS A 92 19.58 -7.46 10.28
C LYS A 92 19.56 -6.46 11.44
N SER A 93 20.71 -5.95 11.86
CA SER A 93 20.78 -4.94 12.93
C SER A 93 20.19 -3.60 12.49
N ALA A 94 20.36 -3.22 11.22
CA ALA A 94 19.77 -2.03 10.63
C ALA A 94 18.24 -2.15 10.55
N SER A 95 17.70 -3.30 10.15
CA SER A 95 16.25 -3.52 10.18
C SER A 95 15.67 -3.42 11.59
N MET A 96 16.33 -4.00 12.60
CA MET A 96 15.90 -3.88 14.00
C MET A 96 15.92 -2.42 14.49
N LYS A 97 16.95 -1.66 14.11
CA LYS A 97 17.05 -0.25 14.45
C LYS A 97 15.99 0.60 13.74
N ALA A 98 15.70 0.29 12.47
CA ALA A 98 14.63 0.92 11.70
C ALA A 98 13.25 0.67 12.34
N ILE A 99 12.99 -0.55 12.84
CA ILE A 99 11.78 -0.87 13.61
C ILE A 99 11.67 0.00 14.86
N GLU A 100 12.74 0.12 15.65
CA GLU A 100 12.77 0.98 16.84
C GLU A 100 12.42 2.45 16.51
N ILE A 101 13.02 2.97 15.42
CA ILE A 101 12.74 4.33 14.91
C ILE A 101 11.26 4.46 14.52
N LYS A 102 10.70 3.49 13.80
CA LYS A 102 9.29 3.47 13.40
C LYS A 102 8.37 3.46 14.62
N GLU A 103 8.61 2.58 15.59
CA GLU A 103 7.81 2.51 16.82
C GLU A 103 7.85 3.82 17.60
N LYS A 104 9.02 4.44 17.70
CA LYS A 104 9.17 5.74 18.31
C LYS A 104 8.38 6.82 17.56
N ALA A 105 8.46 6.85 16.24
CA ALA A 105 7.69 7.77 15.41
C ALA A 105 6.17 7.60 15.61
N ILE A 106 5.69 6.35 15.68
CA ILE A 106 4.28 6.06 16.00
C ILE A 106 3.92 6.65 17.37
N GLN A 107 4.71 6.39 18.40
CA GLN A 107 4.45 6.90 19.76
C GLN A 107 4.41 8.43 19.80
N ILE A 108 5.34 9.10 19.11
CA ILE A 108 5.39 10.56 19.02
C ILE A 108 4.09 11.10 18.43
N ILE A 109 3.61 10.49 17.34
CA ILE A 109 2.39 10.92 16.66
C ILE A 109 1.17 10.66 17.54
N THR A 110 1.02 9.44 18.07
CA THR A 110 -0.19 9.05 18.81
C THR A 110 -0.33 9.75 20.15
N ASN A 111 0.77 10.14 20.78
CA ASN A 111 0.74 10.79 22.09
C ASN A 111 0.57 12.31 21.99
N ASN A 112 0.69 12.89 20.79
CA ASN A 112 0.61 14.32 20.61
C ASN A 112 -0.83 14.75 20.25
N LYS A 113 -1.50 15.41 21.20
CA LYS A 113 -2.88 15.89 21.06
C LYS A 113 -3.08 16.92 19.94
N SER A 114 -2.02 17.56 19.46
CA SER A 114 -2.09 18.53 18.37
C SER A 114 -2.26 17.88 17.00
N ILE A 115 -1.98 16.58 16.87
CA ILE A 115 -2.13 15.84 15.61
C ILE A 115 -3.52 15.19 15.58
N LYS A 116 -4.38 15.62 14.66
CA LYS A 116 -5.78 15.20 14.56
C LYS A 116 -6.04 14.07 13.56
N ILE A 117 -5.00 13.52 12.95
CA ILE A 117 -5.13 12.48 11.94
C ILE A 117 -5.42 11.13 12.64
N PRO A 118 -6.42 10.35 12.19
CA PRO A 118 -6.68 9.02 12.74
C PRO A 118 -5.50 8.04 12.58
N LYS A 119 -5.31 7.17 13.57
CA LYS A 119 -4.15 6.24 13.65
C LYS A 119 -4.03 5.30 12.44
N ASP A 120 -5.16 4.88 11.90
CA ASP A 120 -5.27 4.02 10.72
C ASP A 120 -4.89 4.71 9.40
N ARG A 121 -4.69 6.03 9.41
CA ARG A 121 -4.29 6.79 8.22
C ARG A 121 -2.80 7.08 8.12
N TYR A 122 -1.98 6.72 9.11
CA TYR A 122 -0.53 6.96 9.04
C TYR A 122 0.24 5.76 8.48
N PHE A 123 1.20 6.05 7.62
CA PHE A 123 2.09 5.07 7.03
C PHE A 123 3.52 5.56 7.24
N ILE A 124 4.25 4.96 8.18
CA ILE A 124 5.64 5.31 8.44
C ILE A 124 6.55 4.33 7.69
N TYR A 125 7.40 4.89 6.86
CA TYR A 125 8.46 4.23 6.11
C TYR A 125 9.80 4.67 6.69
N VAL A 126 10.76 3.75 6.79
CA VAL A 126 12.11 4.10 7.23
C VAL A 126 13.06 3.67 6.13
N TYR A 127 13.64 4.65 5.46
CA TYR A 127 14.51 4.44 4.32
C TYR A 127 15.98 4.43 4.75
N ASP A 128 16.75 3.62 4.06
CA ASP A 128 18.20 3.66 4.10
C ASP A 128 18.75 4.83 3.26
N HIS A 129 20.07 4.99 3.23
CA HIS A 129 20.71 6.08 2.49
C HIS A 129 20.61 5.94 0.96
N ASN A 130 20.25 4.76 0.45
CA ASN A 130 20.00 4.50 -0.97
C ASN A 130 18.53 4.69 -1.35
N GLY A 131 17.65 4.90 -0.36
CA GLY A 131 16.20 5.01 -0.56
C GLY A 131 15.48 3.66 -0.52
N ASP A 132 16.15 2.60 -0.07
CA ASP A 132 15.53 1.30 0.13
C ASP A 132 14.75 1.28 1.45
N ASP A 133 13.52 0.74 1.43
CA ASP A 133 12.70 0.62 2.63
C ASP A 133 13.30 -0.45 3.55
N LEU A 134 13.80 -0.03 4.71
CA LEU A 134 14.42 -0.89 5.72
C LEU A 134 13.42 -1.74 6.50
N ILE A 135 12.15 -1.37 6.38
CA ILE A 135 11.02 -2.06 7.00
C ILE A 135 10.20 -2.69 5.89
N GLU A 136 10.88 -3.40 4.99
CA GLU A 136 10.24 -4.24 3.99
C GLU A 136 9.46 -5.34 4.72
N SER A 137 8.19 -5.03 4.98
CA SER A 137 7.21 -5.84 5.70
C SER A 137 7.65 -6.32 7.09
N GLU A 138 6.97 -5.79 8.09
CA GLU A 138 6.98 -6.27 9.45
C GLU A 138 6.65 -7.77 9.45
N TYR A 139 7.69 -8.61 9.47
CA TYR A 139 7.55 -10.05 9.64
C TYR A 139 6.96 -10.23 11.04
N ASP A 140 5.64 -10.36 11.13
CA ASP A 140 4.98 -10.65 12.40
C ASP A 140 5.38 -12.09 12.77
N ASP A 141 6.52 -12.24 13.46
CA ASP A 141 7.04 -13.51 13.95
C ASP A 141 5.98 -14.27 14.77
N ALA A 142 5.00 -13.56 15.35
CA ALA A 142 3.88 -14.19 16.05
C ALA A 142 2.93 -14.96 15.12
N LEU A 143 3.01 -14.77 13.79
CA LEU A 143 2.31 -15.59 12.80
C LEU A 143 2.99 -16.92 12.52
N ILE A 144 4.30 -17.05 12.76
CA ILE A 144 5.08 -18.24 12.37
C ILE A 144 4.46 -19.54 12.89
N PRO A 145 4.05 -19.66 14.18
CA PRO A 145 3.42 -20.88 14.68
C PRO A 145 2.08 -21.20 13.99
N GLU A 146 1.30 -20.16 13.67
CA GLU A 146 0.01 -20.28 12.98
C GLU A 146 0.18 -20.67 11.52
N ILE A 147 1.23 -20.16 10.87
CA ILE A 147 1.61 -20.50 9.49
C ILE A 147 2.06 -21.95 9.43
N HIS A 148 2.90 -22.40 10.36
CA HIS A 148 3.33 -23.80 10.44
C HIS A 148 2.15 -24.76 10.65
N SER A 149 1.09 -24.30 11.32
CA SER A 149 -0.14 -25.06 11.55
C SER A 149 -1.26 -24.75 10.54
N PHE A 150 -0.99 -23.97 9.47
CA PHE A 150 -2.02 -23.48 8.55
C PHE A 150 -2.82 -24.63 7.90
N GLY A 151 -2.14 -25.75 7.65
CA GLY A 151 -2.72 -26.94 7.03
C GLY A 151 -2.55 -26.94 5.50
N LYS A 152 -3.38 -27.76 4.82
CA LYS A 152 -3.27 -27.96 3.38
C LYS A 152 -3.73 -26.72 2.62
N LYS A 153 -2.85 -26.18 1.77
CA LYS A 153 -3.17 -25.15 0.79
C LYS A 153 -4.06 -25.74 -0.32
N LEU A 154 -5.20 -25.11 -0.59
CA LEU A 154 -6.15 -25.46 -1.65
C LEU A 154 -5.85 -24.77 -2.98
N THR A 155 -4.82 -23.93 -3.01
CA THR A 155 -4.35 -23.27 -4.23
C THR A 155 -3.80 -24.31 -5.20
N ASN A 156 -4.44 -24.43 -6.35
CA ASN A 156 -4.05 -25.41 -7.36
C ASN A 156 -3.16 -24.74 -8.40
N LYS A 157 -2.09 -25.42 -8.81
CA LYS A 157 -1.36 -25.04 -10.01
C LYS A 157 -2.26 -25.31 -11.21
N ILE A 158 -2.97 -24.28 -11.68
CA ILE A 158 -3.82 -24.38 -12.86
C ILE A 158 -2.97 -24.65 -14.13
N PRO A 159 -3.56 -25.23 -15.19
CA PRO A 159 -2.87 -25.41 -16.47
C PRO A 159 -2.29 -24.11 -17.04
N ARG A 160 -1.35 -24.23 -17.98
CA ARG A 160 -0.73 -23.06 -18.62
C ARG A 160 -1.70 -22.36 -19.57
N ASP A 161 -2.55 -23.14 -20.21
CA ASP A 161 -3.62 -22.75 -21.14
C ASP A 161 -4.97 -22.55 -20.41
N TYR A 162 -4.94 -22.19 -19.13
CA TYR A 162 -6.16 -21.98 -18.35
C TYR A 162 -7.00 -20.88 -19.00
N SER A 163 -8.21 -21.24 -19.41
CA SER A 163 -9.08 -20.36 -20.20
C SER A 163 -10.23 -19.79 -19.36
N LYS A 164 -10.90 -18.77 -19.89
CA LYS A 164 -12.10 -18.20 -19.26
C LYS A 164 -13.19 -19.24 -19.03
N ALA A 165 -13.36 -20.19 -19.95
CA ALA A 165 -14.33 -21.27 -19.78
C ALA A 165 -13.97 -22.20 -18.62
N MET A 166 -12.68 -22.51 -18.44
CA MET A 166 -12.21 -23.29 -17.29
C MET A 166 -12.38 -22.53 -15.97
N ALA A 167 -12.11 -21.22 -15.95
CA ALA A 167 -12.34 -20.36 -14.80
C ALA A 167 -13.80 -20.37 -14.36
N LEU A 168 -14.73 -20.17 -15.30
CA LEU A 168 -16.17 -20.23 -15.02
C LEU A 168 -16.63 -21.61 -14.55
N LYS A 169 -16.13 -22.69 -15.17
CA LYS A 169 -16.42 -24.07 -14.77
C LYS A 169 -15.95 -24.36 -13.34
N ASN A 170 -14.80 -23.82 -12.95
CA ASN A 170 -14.25 -23.97 -11.60
C ASN A 170 -14.89 -23.01 -10.57
N GLY A 171 -15.79 -22.13 -11.02
CA GLY A 171 -16.47 -21.17 -10.17
C GLY A 171 -15.57 -20.01 -9.73
N ASP A 172 -14.53 -19.69 -10.50
CA ASP A 172 -13.70 -18.51 -10.27
C ASP A 172 -14.51 -17.23 -10.45
N ILE A 173 -14.10 -16.18 -9.75
CA ILE A 173 -14.59 -14.83 -9.95
C ILE A 173 -13.83 -14.22 -11.15
N THR A 174 -14.56 -13.70 -12.13
CA THR A 174 -13.98 -13.02 -13.30
C THR A 174 -14.30 -11.53 -13.21
N PRO A 175 -13.38 -10.66 -12.75
CA PRO A 175 -13.68 -9.26 -12.39
C PRO A 175 -14.24 -8.40 -13.52
N THR A 176 -13.89 -8.70 -14.78
CA THR A 176 -14.39 -7.95 -15.94
C THR A 176 -15.90 -8.12 -16.17
N SER A 177 -16.53 -9.12 -15.56
CA SER A 177 -17.98 -9.33 -15.60
C SER A 177 -18.41 -10.15 -14.39
N ILE A 178 -18.59 -9.50 -13.25
CA ILE A 178 -19.05 -10.16 -12.02
C ILE A 178 -20.57 -10.39 -12.10
N THR A 179 -20.96 -11.65 -12.18
CA THR A 179 -22.35 -12.09 -12.12
C THR A 179 -22.94 -12.00 -10.71
N LYS A 180 -24.27 -12.04 -10.58
CA LYS A 180 -24.92 -12.11 -9.25
C LYS A 180 -24.39 -13.27 -8.40
N LYS A 181 -24.31 -14.48 -8.99
CA LYS A 181 -23.77 -15.67 -8.32
C LYS A 181 -22.33 -15.50 -7.84
N GLN A 182 -21.51 -14.75 -8.58
CA GLN A 182 -20.14 -14.42 -8.19
C GLN A 182 -20.11 -13.39 -7.05
N ARG A 183 -20.99 -12.38 -7.06
CA ARG A 183 -21.17 -11.46 -5.90
C ARG A 183 -21.58 -12.21 -4.64
N ASP A 184 -22.59 -13.07 -4.74
CA ASP A 184 -23.05 -13.89 -3.61
C ASP A 184 -21.93 -14.79 -3.06
N LYS A 185 -20.97 -15.20 -3.90
CA LYS A 185 -19.78 -15.95 -3.49
C LYS A 185 -18.75 -15.08 -2.77
N ILE A 186 -18.53 -13.85 -3.22
CA ILE A 186 -17.65 -12.87 -2.56
C ILE A 186 -18.21 -12.54 -1.17
N GLU A 187 -19.48 -12.18 -1.09
CA GLU A 187 -20.16 -11.83 0.17
C GLU A 187 -20.14 -13.00 1.16
N ARG A 188 -20.40 -14.22 0.68
CA ARG A 188 -20.29 -15.43 1.51
C ARG A 188 -18.88 -15.65 2.03
N PHE A 189 -17.85 -15.44 1.22
CA PHE A 189 -16.46 -15.56 1.67
C PHE A 189 -16.17 -14.55 2.80
N MET A 190 -16.56 -13.29 2.62
CA MET A 190 -16.38 -12.25 3.64
C MET A 190 -17.11 -12.60 4.96
N GLU A 191 -18.36 -13.06 4.86
CA GLU A 191 -19.15 -13.47 6.02
C GLU A 191 -18.57 -14.72 6.70
N ASN A 192 -18.01 -15.65 5.92
CA ASN A 192 -17.32 -16.83 6.45
C ASN A 192 -16.05 -16.44 7.21
N VAL A 193 -15.24 -15.50 6.67
CA VAL A 193 -14.08 -14.96 7.38
C VAL A 193 -14.48 -14.33 8.71
N LYS A 194 -15.50 -13.48 8.70
CA LYS A 194 -16.05 -12.84 9.91
C LYS A 194 -16.52 -13.86 10.95
N ASN A 195 -17.16 -14.94 10.50
CA ASN A 195 -17.67 -16.01 11.37
C ASN A 195 -16.66 -17.12 11.67
N LYS A 196 -15.38 -16.93 11.33
CA LYS A 196 -14.30 -17.92 11.55
C LYS A 196 -14.58 -19.28 10.88
N LYS A 197 -15.34 -19.28 9.78
CA LYS A 197 -15.65 -20.47 8.98
C LYS A 197 -14.64 -20.59 7.84
N PRO A 198 -13.89 -21.71 7.73
CA PRO A 198 -12.96 -21.92 6.62
C PRO A 198 -13.64 -21.79 5.25
N ASP A 199 -12.99 -21.10 4.31
CA ASP A 199 -13.52 -20.91 2.95
C ASP A 199 -12.39 -20.61 1.96
N PHE A 200 -12.70 -20.67 0.67
CA PHE A 200 -11.78 -20.44 -0.44
C PHE A 200 -12.45 -19.65 -1.56
N ILE A 201 -11.74 -18.64 -2.07
CA ILE A 201 -12.17 -17.89 -3.26
C ILE A 201 -10.97 -17.64 -4.18
N ARG A 202 -11.23 -17.72 -5.49
CA ARG A 202 -10.27 -17.45 -6.56
C ARG A 202 -10.82 -16.40 -7.51
N PHE A 203 -9.99 -15.42 -7.84
CA PHE A 203 -10.20 -14.46 -8.90
C PHE A 203 -9.27 -14.77 -10.06
N THR A 204 -9.81 -14.74 -11.26
CA THR A 204 -9.09 -15.03 -12.49
C THR A 204 -9.32 -13.91 -13.49
N GLN A 205 -8.23 -13.26 -13.87
CA GLN A 205 -8.18 -12.23 -14.91
C GLN A 205 -7.43 -12.76 -16.13
N PHE A 206 -7.68 -12.19 -17.30
CA PHE A 206 -7.03 -12.58 -18.54
C PHE A 206 -6.38 -11.37 -19.18
N THR A 207 -5.13 -11.52 -19.62
CA THR A 207 -4.45 -10.50 -20.42
C THR A 207 -5.11 -10.36 -21.80
N SER A 208 -4.71 -9.34 -22.57
CA SER A 208 -5.14 -9.20 -23.97
C SER A 208 -4.76 -10.41 -24.85
N PHE A 209 -3.71 -11.15 -24.47
CA PHE A 209 -3.28 -12.40 -25.13
C PHE A 209 -3.93 -13.65 -24.53
N GLY A 210 -4.88 -13.51 -23.61
CA GLY A 210 -5.61 -14.63 -23.00
C GLY A 210 -4.85 -15.37 -21.91
N HIS A 211 -3.72 -14.85 -21.42
CA HIS A 211 -2.99 -15.47 -20.31
C HIS A 211 -3.70 -15.22 -18.98
N ALA A 212 -3.90 -16.28 -18.20
CA ALA A 212 -4.56 -16.17 -16.89
C ALA A 212 -3.62 -15.57 -15.82
N VAL A 213 -4.13 -14.59 -15.09
CA VAL A 213 -3.54 -14.05 -13.86
C VAL A 213 -4.47 -14.37 -12.71
N ILE A 214 -3.93 -15.04 -11.70
CA ILE A 214 -4.71 -15.65 -10.62
C ILE A 214 -4.43 -14.94 -9.31
N THR A 215 -5.50 -14.74 -8.54
CA THR A 215 -5.45 -14.24 -7.18
C THR A 215 -6.35 -15.13 -6.32
N GLU A 216 -5.79 -15.75 -5.28
CA GLU A 216 -6.45 -16.74 -4.42
C GLU A 216 -6.40 -16.32 -2.96
N TYR A 217 -7.50 -16.59 -2.25
CA TYR A 217 -7.62 -16.39 -0.82
C TYR A 217 -8.18 -17.66 -0.19
N GLN A 218 -7.45 -18.22 0.76
CA GLN A 218 -7.89 -19.36 1.55
C GLN A 218 -7.89 -18.99 3.02
N PHE A 219 -9.06 -19.03 3.64
CA PHE A 219 -9.19 -18.84 5.07
C PHE A 219 -9.34 -20.19 5.78
N ASN A 220 -8.54 -20.43 6.81
CA ASN A 220 -8.59 -21.68 7.58
C ASN A 220 -9.36 -21.57 8.92
N GLY A 221 -10.06 -20.44 9.15
CA GLY A 221 -10.70 -20.12 10.43
C GLY A 221 -9.86 -19.21 11.33
N LYS A 222 -8.56 -19.04 11.01
CA LYS A 222 -7.63 -18.19 11.78
C LYS A 222 -6.81 -17.25 10.89
N LEU A 223 -6.21 -17.79 9.84
CA LEU A 223 -5.37 -17.08 8.88
C LEU A 223 -5.95 -17.17 7.47
N ILE A 224 -5.67 -16.14 6.68
CA ILE A 224 -5.93 -16.06 5.25
C ILE A 224 -4.60 -16.23 4.52
N TYR A 225 -4.44 -17.36 3.85
CA TYR A 225 -3.35 -17.53 2.89
C TYR A 225 -3.73 -16.84 1.58
N TYR A 226 -2.86 -15.94 1.14
CA TYR A 226 -2.96 -15.22 -0.11
C TYR A 226 -1.94 -15.77 -1.12
N ARG A 227 -2.40 -15.94 -2.36
CA ARG A 227 -1.53 -16.28 -3.48
C ARG A 227 -1.89 -15.48 -4.72
N SER A 228 -0.91 -14.81 -5.29
CA SER A 228 -0.98 -14.16 -6.61
C SER A 228 -0.05 -14.90 -7.57
N ASP A 229 -0.58 -15.37 -8.69
CA ASP A 229 0.19 -16.05 -9.72
C ASP A 229 0.03 -15.36 -11.07
N SER A 230 1.05 -14.60 -11.45
CA SER A 230 1.19 -13.97 -12.77
C SER A 230 2.21 -14.69 -13.65
N SER A 231 2.64 -15.92 -13.30
CA SER A 231 3.68 -16.69 -14.01
C SER A 231 3.36 -17.00 -15.49
N ARG A 232 2.10 -16.80 -15.91
CA ARG A 232 1.61 -16.95 -17.29
C ARG A 232 1.63 -15.63 -18.07
N ASP A 233 1.63 -14.48 -17.38
CA ASP A 233 1.72 -13.15 -17.97
C ASP A 233 3.18 -12.70 -18.09
N LYS A 234 3.90 -13.25 -19.07
CA LYS A 234 5.33 -12.96 -19.30
C LYS A 234 5.64 -11.50 -19.61
N LEU A 235 4.65 -10.76 -20.08
CA LEU A 235 4.80 -9.36 -20.50
C LEU A 235 4.39 -8.38 -19.38
N GLY A 236 3.92 -8.88 -18.24
CA GLY A 236 3.55 -8.06 -17.08
C GLY A 236 2.43 -7.05 -17.38
N GLN A 237 1.49 -7.40 -18.26
CA GLN A 237 0.39 -6.49 -18.65
C GLN A 237 -0.56 -6.18 -17.51
N LEU A 238 -0.87 -7.19 -16.68
CA LEU A 238 -1.79 -7.01 -15.55
C LEU A 238 -1.05 -6.78 -14.23
N ARG A 239 0.24 -7.13 -14.16
CA ARG A 239 1.10 -6.83 -13.01
C ARG A 239 2.44 -6.30 -13.53
N LYS A 240 2.67 -4.99 -13.37
CA LYS A 240 3.93 -4.32 -13.75
C LYS A 240 5.11 -5.03 -13.06
N GLY A 241 5.97 -5.72 -13.81
CA GLY A 241 7.15 -6.40 -13.27
C GLY A 241 7.39 -7.79 -13.86
N LYS A 242 8.19 -8.60 -13.15
CA LYS A 242 8.48 -9.99 -13.50
C LYS A 242 7.24 -10.88 -13.28
N SER A 243 7.03 -11.81 -14.20
CA SER A 243 6.05 -12.88 -14.10
C SER A 243 6.44 -13.79 -12.93
N ASP A 244 5.65 -13.81 -11.86
CA ASP A 244 6.05 -14.46 -10.59
C ASP A 244 4.86 -15.02 -9.80
N VAL A 245 5.17 -15.84 -8.80
CA VAL A 245 4.23 -16.33 -7.79
C VAL A 245 4.56 -15.63 -6.47
N TYR A 246 3.60 -14.85 -5.99
CA TYR A 246 3.68 -14.16 -4.72
C TYR A 246 2.74 -14.80 -3.70
N GLU A 247 3.21 -14.99 -2.48
CA GLU A 247 2.49 -15.66 -1.39
C GLU A 247 2.65 -14.92 -0.07
N ASP A 248 1.56 -14.83 0.68
CA ASP A 248 1.50 -14.18 2.00
C ASP A 248 0.45 -14.85 2.92
N TYR A 249 0.49 -14.52 4.21
CA TYR A 249 -0.49 -14.93 5.22
C TYR A 249 -0.95 -13.72 6.01
N CYS A 250 -2.26 -13.51 6.10
CA CYS A 250 -2.88 -12.37 6.77
C CYS A 250 -3.87 -12.81 7.85
N LYS A 251 -4.03 -12.03 8.92
CA LYS A 251 -5.00 -12.32 9.99
C LYS A 251 -6.40 -11.78 9.73
N GLN A 252 -6.51 -10.67 9.01
CA GLN A 252 -7.75 -9.90 8.96
C GLN A 252 -8.14 -9.57 7.53
N LEU A 253 -9.46 -9.58 7.27
CA LEU A 253 -10.10 -9.01 6.10
C LEU A 253 -10.97 -7.85 6.58
N VAL A 254 -10.63 -6.65 6.14
CA VAL A 254 -11.31 -5.40 6.50
C VAL A 254 -12.18 -4.97 5.33
N PRO A 255 -13.52 -5.00 5.47
CA PRO A 255 -14.43 -4.46 4.47
C PRO A 255 -14.30 -2.94 4.38
N ASP A 256 -14.37 -2.40 3.16
CA ASP A 256 -14.49 -0.96 2.89
C ASP A 256 -15.63 -0.73 1.88
N SER A 257 -16.15 0.49 1.86
CA SER A 257 -17.19 0.92 0.92
C SER A 257 -16.79 0.84 -0.56
N ILE A 258 -15.50 0.89 -0.87
CA ILE A 258 -14.96 0.91 -2.23
C ILE A 258 -14.11 -0.34 -2.50
N LYS A 259 -13.19 -0.70 -1.59
CA LYS A 259 -12.26 -1.84 -1.76
C LYS A 259 -11.89 -2.51 -0.44
N SER A 260 -12.09 -3.82 -0.32
CA SER A 260 -11.69 -4.52 0.90
C SER A 260 -10.19 -4.81 0.91
N TYR A 261 -9.61 -5.01 2.10
CA TYR A 261 -8.19 -5.27 2.24
C TYR A 261 -7.90 -6.37 3.26
N LEU A 262 -6.91 -7.21 2.96
CA LEU A 262 -6.24 -7.99 3.97
C LEU A 262 -5.23 -7.12 4.72
N THR A 263 -5.17 -7.31 6.03
CA THR A 263 -4.24 -6.60 6.93
C THR A 263 -3.59 -7.59 7.90
N ASN A 264 -2.55 -7.12 8.61
CA ASN A 264 -1.71 -7.93 9.49
C ASN A 264 -1.16 -9.15 8.74
N CYS A 265 -0.51 -8.88 7.61
CA CYS A 265 0.12 -9.92 6.80
C CYS A 265 1.60 -10.08 7.15
N LEU A 266 2.13 -11.27 6.87
CA LEU A 266 3.52 -11.61 7.15
C LEU A 266 4.50 -10.79 6.31
N LYS A 267 4.20 -10.59 5.02
CA LYS A 267 5.09 -9.94 4.05
C LYS A 267 4.52 -8.68 3.41
N SER A 268 3.24 -8.37 3.62
CA SER A 268 2.59 -7.20 3.05
C SER A 268 2.01 -6.35 4.16
N LYS A 269 2.04 -5.03 3.99
CA LYS A 269 1.28 -4.15 4.87
C LYS A 269 -0.23 -4.36 4.68
N THR A 270 -0.67 -4.37 3.43
CA THR A 270 -2.04 -4.67 3.02
C THR A 270 -2.06 -5.39 1.67
N ILE A 271 -3.09 -6.19 1.43
CA ILE A 271 -3.37 -6.81 0.13
C ILE A 271 -4.81 -6.46 -0.25
N GLU A 272 -5.03 -5.96 -1.45
CA GLU A 272 -6.40 -5.72 -1.97
C GLU A 272 -7.16 -7.04 -2.07
N PHE A 273 -8.42 -7.04 -1.63
CA PHE A 273 -9.41 -8.11 -1.82
C PHE A 273 -10.50 -7.69 -2.80
#